data_AF-A0A525IPB7-F1
#
_entry.id   AF-A0A525IPB7-F1
#
_cell.length_a   1.000
_cell.length_b   1.000
_cell.length_c   1.000
_cell.angle_alpha   90.00
_cell.angle_beta   90.00
_cell.angle_gamma   90.00
#
_symmetry.space_group_name_H-M   'P 1'
#
loop_
_entity.id
_entity.type
_entity.pdbx_description
1 polymer ?
#
loop_
_entity_poly.entity_id
_entity_poly.type
_entity_poly.pdbx_seq_one_letter_code
_entity_poly.pdbx_strand_id
1 'polypeptide(L)' 'MNGVAKHDRALDEALVSLGAIVLRLADPKVTRTAAERRALAQSVRQYGLCADRSADPRVHRLRAELDETVKPKLRLVWSK' A
#
# COMPACT_ATOMS: atom_id res chain seq x y z
N MET A 1 -0.84 -32.30 2.75
CA MET A 1 -1.46 -30.98 2.42
C MET A 1 -0.98 -29.82 3.32
N ASN A 2 0.21 -29.87 3.96
CA ASN A 2 0.63 -28.84 4.93
C ASN A 2 1.67 -27.81 4.42
N GLY A 3 2.28 -28.04 3.26
CA GLY A 3 3.31 -27.14 2.72
C GLY A 3 2.72 -25.86 2.11
N VAL A 4 1.62 -25.99 1.36
CA VAL A 4 0.96 -24.87 0.67
C VAL A 4 0.42 -23.84 1.67
N ALA A 5 -0.33 -24.28 2.69
CA ALA A 5 -0.84 -23.41 3.75
C ALA A 5 0.27 -22.69 4.54
N LYS A 6 1.46 -23.30 4.69
CA LYS A 6 2.61 -22.65 5.34
C LYS A 6 3.22 -21.57 4.44
N HIS A 7 3.26 -21.80 3.13
CA HIS A 7 3.70 -20.78 2.16
C HIS A 7 2.72 -19.61 2.09
N ASP A 8 1.41 -19.87 2.08
CA ASP A 8 0.39 -18.83 2.06
C ASP A 8 0.51 -17.90 3.27
N ARG A 9 0.68 -18.47 4.47
CA ARG A 9 0.91 -17.68 5.69
C ARG A 9 2.20 -16.87 5.64
N ALA A 10 3.29 -17.44 5.11
CA ALA A 10 4.55 -16.71 4.99
C ALA A 10 4.45 -15.54 4.00
N LEU A 11 3.70 -15.72 2.91
CA LEU A 11 3.38 -14.66 1.95
C LEU A 11 2.53 -13.56 2.61
N ASP A 12 1.53 -13.93 3.40
CA ASP A 12 0.71 -12.96 4.13
C ASP A 12 1.55 -12.12 5.12
N GLU A 13 2.45 -12.74 5.89
CA GLU A 13 3.35 -11.97 6.78
C GLU A 13 4.31 -11.06 6.00
N ALA A 14 4.80 -11.51 4.85
CA ALA A 14 5.63 -10.69 3.96
C ALA A 14 4.83 -9.50 3.42
N LEU A 15 3.56 -9.70 3.05
CA LEU A 15 2.65 -8.62 2.63
C LEU A 15 2.34 -7.65 3.77
N VAL A 16 2.17 -8.12 5.00
CA VAL A 16 2.00 -7.23 6.16
C VAL A 16 3.23 -6.35 6.35
N SER A 17 4.42 -6.96 6.28
CA SER A 17 5.69 -6.24 6.43
C SER A 17 5.90 -5.22 5.30
N LEU A 18 5.63 -5.62 4.05
CA LEU A 18 5.74 -4.75 2.89
C LEU A 18 4.77 -3.58 2.97
N GLY A 19 3.49 -3.84 3.30
CA GLY A 19 2.48 -2.79 3.42
C GLY A 19 2.86 -1.75 4.47
N ALA A 20 3.38 -2.18 5.61
CA ALA A 20 3.89 -1.28 6.65
C ALA A 20 5.08 -0.43 6.19
N ILE A 21 6.00 -0.99 5.39
CA ILE A 21 7.12 -0.25 4.80
C ILE A 21 6.61 0.81 3.82
N VAL A 22 5.71 0.43 2.90
CA VAL A 22 5.15 1.37 1.92
C VAL A 22 4.39 2.50 2.63
N LEU A 23 3.69 2.20 3.72
CA LEU A 23 2.97 3.20 4.50
C LEU A 23 3.93 4.21 5.16
N ARG A 24 5.09 3.75 5.65
CA ARG A 24 6.15 4.65 6.15
C ARG A 24 6.73 5.53 5.06
N LEU A 25 6.88 5.01 3.83
CA LEU A 25 7.31 5.82 2.69
C LEU A 25 6.30 6.92 2.35
N ALA A 26 5.01 6.74 2.68
CA ALA A 26 3.98 7.74 2.43
C ALA A 26 4.08 9.00 3.30
N ASP A 27 4.95 9.03 4.32
CA ASP A 27 5.21 10.25 5.09
C ASP A 27 5.76 11.36 4.16
N PRO A 28 5.14 12.56 4.13
CA PRO A 28 5.62 13.70 3.34
C PRO A 28 7.06 14.15 3.64
N LYS A 29 7.62 13.76 4.80
CA LYS A 29 9.02 13.97 5.15
C LYS A 29 9.96 13.00 4.42
N VAL A 30 9.46 11.84 3.99
CA VAL A 30 10.20 10.81 3.26
C VAL A 30 9.98 10.95 1.75
N THR A 31 8.72 11.00 1.30
CA THR A 31 8.36 11.16 -0.12
C THR A 31 8.07 12.63 -0.42
N ARG A 32 9.06 13.36 -0.95
CA ARG A 32 9.06 14.83 -1.02
C ARG A 32 8.87 15.37 -2.43
N THR A 33 9.44 14.68 -3.41
CA THR A 33 9.44 15.07 -4.82
C THR A 33 8.24 14.53 -5.57
N ALA A 34 7.93 15.12 -6.73
CA ALA A 34 6.89 14.60 -7.60
C ALA A 34 7.22 13.21 -8.15
N ALA A 35 8.50 12.92 -8.39
CA ALA A 35 8.94 11.60 -8.86
C ALA A 35 8.74 10.53 -7.78
N GLU A 36 9.16 10.79 -6.54
CA GLU A 36 8.95 9.89 -5.41
C GLU A 36 7.45 9.65 -5.17
N ARG A 37 6.61 10.69 -5.26
CA ARG A 37 5.15 10.52 -5.12
C ARG A 37 4.57 9.60 -6.20
N ARG A 38 5.05 9.70 -7.45
CA ARG A 38 4.62 8.79 -8.52
C ARG A 38 5.08 7.35 -8.27
N ALA A 39 6.31 7.18 -7.79
CA ALA A 39 6.84 5.87 -7.43
C ALA A 39 6.04 5.24 -6.26
N LEU A 40 5.75 6.01 -5.21
CA LEU A 40 4.89 5.59 -4.10
C LEU A 40 3.50 5.14 -4.61
N ALA A 41 2.86 5.94 -5.47
CA ALA A 41 1.57 5.57 -6.04
C ALA A 41 1.64 4.27 -6.86
N GLN A 42 2.76 3.99 -7.54
CA GLN A 42 2.98 2.72 -8.21
C GLN A 42 3.16 1.57 -7.23
N SER A 43 3.93 1.75 -6.16
CA SER A 43 4.09 0.75 -5.09
C SER A 43 2.76 0.40 -4.42
N VAL A 44 1.91 1.40 -4.15
CA VAL A 44 0.56 1.17 -3.59
C VAL A 44 -0.30 0.36 -4.56
N ARG A 45 -0.30 0.67 -5.85
CA ARG A 45 -1.04 -0.12 -6.86
C ARG A 45 -0.55 -1.57 -6.92
N GLN A 46 0.76 -1.78 -6.92
CA GLN A 46 1.36 -3.12 -6.93
C GLN A 46 1.02 -3.91 -5.67
N TYR A 47 1.07 -3.25 -4.50
CA TYR A 47 0.64 -3.84 -3.24
C TYR A 47 -0.82 -4.28 -3.28
N GLY A 48 -1.72 -3.43 -3.79
CA GLY A 48 -3.14 -3.73 -3.94
C GLY A 48 -3.41 -5.01 -4.74
N LEU A 49 -2.71 -5.19 -5.87
CA LEU A 49 -2.83 -6.40 -6.70
C LEU A 49 -2.43 -7.69 -5.95
N CYS A 50 -1.43 -7.62 -5.07
CA CYS A 50 -1.05 -8.73 -4.22
C CYS A 50 -2.04 -8.94 -3.07
N ALA A 51 -2.50 -7.85 -2.45
CA ALA A 51 -3.45 -7.84 -1.35
C ALA A 51 -4.81 -8.45 -1.72
N ASP A 52 -5.27 -8.26 -2.96
CA ASP A 52 -6.50 -8.86 -3.51
C ASP A 52 -6.55 -10.38 -3.39
N ARG A 53 -5.39 -11.05 -3.32
CA ARG A 53 -5.28 -12.52 -3.24
C ARG A 53 -5.01 -13.03 -1.83
N SER A 54 -4.78 -12.15 -0.86
CA SER A 54 -4.49 -12.53 0.52
C SER A 54 -5.78 -12.81 1.31
N ALA A 55 -5.75 -13.82 2.16
CA ALA A 55 -6.83 -14.10 3.11
C ALA A 55 -6.64 -13.35 4.45
N ASP A 56 -5.51 -12.66 4.65
CA ASP A 56 -5.21 -12.00 5.91
C ASP A 56 -5.89 -10.62 6.02
N PRO A 57 -6.76 -10.39 7.01
CA PRO A 57 -7.45 -9.10 7.19
C PRO A 57 -6.50 -7.93 7.51
N ARG A 58 -5.28 -8.18 7.99
CA ARG A 58 -4.25 -7.14 8.17
C ARG A 58 -3.80 -6.57 6.82
N VAL A 59 -3.68 -7.41 5.80
CA VAL A 59 -3.28 -7.00 4.45
C VAL A 59 -4.34 -6.10 3.82
N HIS A 60 -5.62 -6.43 3.99
CA HIS A 60 -6.74 -5.61 3.51
C HIS A 60 -6.83 -4.26 4.23
N ARG A 61 -6.56 -4.20 5.53
CA ARG A 61 -6.49 -2.93 6.29
C ARG A 61 -5.36 -2.04 5.78
N LEU A 62 -4.16 -2.60 5.64
CA LEU A 62 -3.00 -1.88 5.09
C LEU A 62 -3.27 -1.36 3.69
N ARG A 63 -3.93 -2.13 2.83
CA ARG A 63 -4.34 -1.68 1.50
C ARG A 63 -5.24 -0.45 1.59
N ALA A 64 -6.29 -0.49 2.41
CA ALA A 64 -7.20 0.63 2.57
C ALA A 64 -6.47 1.89 3.03
N GLU A 65 -5.60 1.77 4.03
CA GLU A 65 -4.78 2.88 4.52
C GLU A 65 -3.85 3.44 3.42
N LEU A 66 -3.18 2.56 2.67
CA LEU A 66 -2.30 2.94 1.57
C LEU A 66 -3.05 3.67 0.44
N ASP A 67 -4.25 3.22 0.09
CA ASP A 67 -5.08 3.87 -0.92
C ASP A 67 -5.45 5.30 -0.50
N GLU A 68 -5.74 5.54 0.79
CA GLU A 68 -5.97 6.90 1.31
C GLU A 68 -4.73 7.81 1.18
N THR A 69 -3.52 7.26 1.28
CA THR A 69 -2.29 8.08 1.17
C THR A 69 -2.05 8.63 -0.24
N VAL A 70 -2.52 7.93 -1.28
CA VAL A 70 -2.27 8.28 -2.68
C VAL A 70 -3.48 8.89 -3.36
N LYS A 71 -4.64 8.90 -2.70
CA LYS A 71 -5.86 9.57 -3.21
C LYS A 71 -5.56 11.04 -3.48
N PRO A 72 -5.92 11.56 -4.68
CA PRO A 72 -5.82 12.97 -4.96
C PRO A 72 -6.68 13.75 -3.96
N LYS A 73 -6.06 14.54 -3.09
CA LYS A 73 -6.80 15.51 -2.28
C LYS A 73 -7.30 16.60 -3.23
N LEU A 74 -8.57 16.51 -3.63
CA LEU A 74 -9.23 17.53 -4.43
C LEU A 74 -9.10 18.87 -3.71
N ARG A 75 -8.21 19.73 -4.19
CA ARG A 75 -8.20 21.14 -3.80
C ARG A 75 -9.15 21.84 -4.76
N LEU A 76 -10.34 22.17 -4.26
CA LEU A 76 -11.24 23.11 -4.91
C LEU A 76 -10.50 24.45 -5.02
N VAL A 77 -9.88 24.71 -6.16
CA VAL A 77 -9.39 26.04 -6.51
C VAL A 77 -10.58 26.76 -7.11
N TRP A 78 -11.21 27.63 -6.32
CA TRP A 78 -12.15 28.61 -6.86
C TRP A 78 -11.35 29.63 -7.66
N SER A 79 -11.40 29.53 -8.99
CA SER A 79 -10.98 30.62 -9.88
C SER A 79 -12.04 31.72 -9.85
N LYS A 80 -11.60 32.94 -9.56
CA LYS A 80 -12.42 34.16 -9.56
C LYS A 80 -12.35 34.83 -10.92
#